data_AF-A0A346XVU8-F1
#
_entry.id   AF-A0A346XVU8-F1
#
_cell.length_a   1.000
_cell.length_b   1.000
_cell.length_c   1.000
_cell.angle_alpha   90.00
_cell.angle_beta   90.00
_cell.angle_gamma   90.00
#
_symmetry.space_group_name_H-M   'P 1'
#
loop_
_entity.id
_entity.type
_entity.pdbx_description
1 polymer ?
#
loop_
_entity_poly.entity_id
_entity_poly.type
_entity_poly.pdbx_seq_one_letter_code
_entity_poly.pdbx_strand_id
1 'polypeptide(L)'
;MPHATDIPAPPAAELARHFRARLAAETDCSDVHATLQARPDAIVVVDTRSPEAFAAGHVPGAVNIPPATMDAAALAAHGDVLFVTYCWGPHCNGATKGAARIAELGFPVKEMLGGVWGWEMEGFTLVGAPQDAVAS
;
A
#
# COMPACT_ATOMS: atom_id res chain seq x y z
N MET A 1 32.70 8.82 3.07
CA MET A 1 31.27 8.53 3.23
C MET A 1 30.58 9.86 3.43
N PRO A 2 29.50 10.18 2.72
CA PRO A 2 28.72 11.39 3.03
C PRO A 2 28.10 11.28 4.42
N HIS A 3 28.07 12.38 5.16
CA HIS A 3 27.38 12.52 6.44
C HIS A 3 26.01 13.17 6.22
N ALA A 4 25.04 12.86 7.09
CA ALA A 4 23.69 13.42 7.02
C ALA A 4 23.65 14.96 7.09
N THR A 5 24.72 15.58 7.58
CA THR A 5 24.89 17.03 7.71
C THR A 5 25.57 17.69 6.51
N ASP A 6 26.07 16.92 5.53
CA ASP A 6 26.78 17.46 4.37
C ASP A 6 25.84 18.26 3.45
N ILE A 7 24.55 17.93 3.46
CA ILE A 7 23.50 18.65 2.76
C ILE A 7 22.59 19.28 3.82
N PRO A 8 22.55 20.61 3.95
CA PRO A 8 21.69 21.25 4.93
C PRO A 8 20.22 21.01 4.58
N ALA A 9 19.41 20.81 5.61
CA ALA A 9 17.97 20.69 5.44
C ALA A 9 17.37 22.02 4.92
N PRO A 10 16.38 21.98 4.01
CA PRO A 10 15.62 23.17 3.63
C PRO A 10 14.91 23.83 4.81
N PRO A 11 14.37 25.06 4.64
CA PRO A 11 13.57 25.72 5.66
C PRO A 11 12.37 24.86 6.12
N ALA A 12 12.01 24.99 7.40
CA ALA A 12 10.98 24.16 8.03
C ALA A 12 9.62 24.19 7.29
N ALA A 13 9.24 25.34 6.70
CA ALA A 13 8.00 25.46 5.94
C ALA A 13 8.00 24.62 4.65
N GLU A 14 9.16 24.50 3.99
CA GLU A 14 9.33 23.67 2.82
C GLU A 14 9.29 22.18 3.18
N LEU A 15 9.98 21.79 4.25
CA LEU A 15 9.94 20.42 4.78
C LEU A 15 8.51 20.02 5.20
N ALA A 16 7.78 20.92 5.86
CA ALA A 16 6.39 20.66 6.24
C ALA A 16 5.50 20.39 5.01
N ARG A 17 5.68 21.17 3.93
CA ARG A 17 4.97 20.94 2.67
C ARG A 17 5.36 19.60 2.03
N HIS A 18 6.66 19.30 2.00
CA HIS A 18 7.18 18.04 1.46
C HIS A 18 6.60 16.82 2.19
N PHE A 19 6.70 16.76 3.51
CA PHE A 19 6.21 15.62 4.28
C PHE A 19 4.69 15.50 4.25
N ARG A 20 3.95 16.62 4.24
CA ARG A 20 2.49 16.56 4.05
C ARG A 20 2.08 16.02 2.69
N ALA A 21 2.78 16.40 1.62
CA ALA A 21 2.52 15.86 0.28
C ALA A 21 2.78 14.35 0.23
N ARG A 22 3.87 13.88 0.85
CA ARG A 22 4.16 12.44 0.97
C ARG A 22 3.08 11.69 1.75
N LEU A 23 2.71 12.16 2.93
CA LEU A 23 1.65 11.54 3.75
C LEU A 23 0.25 11.59 3.09
N ALA A 24 0.03 12.51 2.14
CA ALA A 24 -1.19 12.55 1.35
C ALA A 24 -1.22 11.47 0.24
N ALA A 25 -0.06 11.03 -0.25
CA ALA A 25 0.08 10.03 -1.31
C ALA A 25 0.46 8.62 -0.80
N GLU A 26 0.94 8.52 0.44
CA GLU A 26 1.48 7.30 1.04
C GLU A 26 0.77 7.00 2.39
N THR A 27 0.81 5.75 2.82
CA THR A 27 0.35 5.27 4.15
C THR A 27 1.23 4.11 4.61
N ASP A 28 1.42 3.90 5.90
CA ASP A 28 2.13 2.70 6.39
C ASP A 28 1.18 1.51 6.63
N CYS A 29 1.74 0.36 7.01
CA CYS A 29 0.95 -0.84 7.28
C CYS A 29 0.08 -0.68 8.54
N SER A 30 0.57 0.04 9.56
CA SER A 30 -0.16 0.29 10.81
C SER A 30 -1.45 1.08 10.60
N ASP A 31 -1.41 2.18 9.84
CA ASP A 31 -2.57 3.00 9.52
C ASP A 31 -3.61 2.22 8.70
N VAL A 32 -3.16 1.37 7.76
CA VAL A 32 -4.04 0.50 6.99
C VAL A 32 -4.69 -0.54 7.90
N HIS A 33 -3.90 -1.21 8.75
CA HIS A 33 -4.41 -2.18 9.71
C HIS A 33 -5.45 -1.57 10.65
N ALA A 34 -5.15 -0.42 11.26
CA ALA A 34 -6.08 0.30 12.12
C ALA A 34 -7.37 0.71 11.38
N THR A 35 -7.24 1.12 10.11
CA THR A 35 -8.40 1.47 9.29
C THR A 35 -9.27 0.26 8.99
N LEU A 36 -8.68 -0.90 8.65
CA LEU A 36 -9.45 -2.13 8.42
C LEU A 36 -10.18 -2.62 9.68
N GLN A 37 -9.62 -2.39 10.88
CA GLN A 37 -10.28 -2.75 12.14
C GLN A 37 -11.43 -1.80 12.51
N ALA A 38 -11.24 -0.49 12.31
CA ALA A 38 -12.21 0.51 12.77
C ALA A 38 -13.27 0.88 11.72
N ARG A 39 -12.90 0.86 10.43
CA ARG A 39 -13.68 1.36 9.29
C ARG A 39 -13.37 0.53 8.02
N PRO A 40 -13.71 -0.77 8.00
CA PRO A 40 -13.36 -1.67 6.89
C PRO A 40 -13.87 -1.20 5.52
N ASP A 41 -14.99 -0.47 5.47
CA ASP A 41 -15.58 0.04 4.22
C ASP A 41 -14.97 1.38 3.75
N ALA A 42 -14.06 1.99 4.52
CA ALA A 42 -13.49 3.30 4.18
C ALA A 42 -12.36 3.21 3.13
N ILE A 43 -11.78 2.04 2.95
CA ILE A 43 -10.69 1.80 2.00
C ILE A 43 -10.87 0.49 1.26
N VAL A 44 -10.29 0.41 0.06
CA VAL A 44 -10.09 -0.86 -0.65
C VAL A 44 -8.61 -1.09 -0.83
N VAL A 45 -8.11 -2.15 -0.20
CA VAL A 45 -6.70 -2.55 -0.30
C VAL A 45 -6.51 -3.36 -1.57
N VAL A 46 -5.57 -2.94 -2.42
CA VAL A 46 -5.30 -3.53 -3.73
C VAL A 46 -3.93 -4.20 -3.72
N ASP A 47 -3.92 -5.53 -3.84
CA ASP A 47 -2.73 -6.31 -4.08
C ASP A 47 -2.35 -6.26 -5.56
N THR A 48 -1.22 -5.63 -5.87
CA THR A 48 -0.72 -5.48 -7.24
C THR A 48 0.17 -6.65 -7.70
N ARG A 49 0.41 -7.65 -6.85
CA ARG A 49 1.20 -8.85 -7.17
C ARG A 49 0.39 -9.80 -8.07
N SER A 50 1.03 -10.89 -8.48
CA SER A 50 0.36 -11.91 -9.29
C SER A 50 -0.74 -12.63 -8.50
N PRO A 51 -1.75 -13.22 -9.18
CA PRO A 51 -2.80 -14.01 -8.53
C PRO A 51 -2.26 -15.14 -7.67
N GLU A 52 -1.16 -15.77 -8.05
CA GLU A 52 -0.52 -16.86 -7.29
C GLU A 52 0.06 -16.33 -5.98
N ALA A 53 0.72 -15.17 -6.00
CA ALA A 53 1.25 -14.53 -4.80
C ALA A 53 0.14 -14.07 -3.85
N PHE A 54 -0.96 -13.54 -4.39
CA PHE A 54 -2.14 -13.20 -3.62
C PHE A 54 -2.75 -14.44 -2.95
N ALA A 55 -2.94 -15.53 -3.71
CA ALA A 55 -3.48 -16.78 -3.20
C ALA A 55 -2.61 -17.42 -2.11
N ALA A 56 -1.29 -17.26 -2.19
CA ALA A 56 -0.33 -17.76 -1.20
C ALA A 56 -0.32 -16.96 0.12
N GLY A 57 -0.93 -15.77 0.16
CA GLY A 57 -0.96 -14.92 1.35
C GLY A 57 -1.14 -13.45 1.01
N HIS A 58 -2.21 -12.82 1.50
CA HIS A 58 -2.53 -11.40 1.23
C HIS A 58 -3.10 -10.69 2.46
N VAL A 59 -3.12 -9.35 2.41
CA VAL A 59 -3.69 -8.50 3.47
C VAL A 59 -5.20 -8.81 3.59
N PRO A 60 -5.76 -8.98 4.81
CA PRO A 60 -7.18 -9.27 4.99
C PRO A 60 -8.10 -8.27 4.26
N GLY A 61 -9.06 -8.78 3.49
CA GLY A 61 -10.00 -7.97 2.72
C GLY A 61 -9.43 -7.32 1.46
N ALA A 62 -8.15 -7.56 1.13
CA ALA A 62 -7.56 -7.05 -0.10
C ALA A 62 -8.14 -7.73 -1.35
N VAL A 63 -8.15 -6.99 -2.45
CA VAL A 63 -8.51 -7.49 -3.79
C VAL A 63 -7.25 -7.57 -4.66
N ASN A 64 -7.16 -8.59 -5.52
CA ASN A 64 -6.04 -8.71 -6.44
C ASN A 64 -6.36 -8.01 -7.77
N ILE A 65 -5.69 -6.89 -8.03
CA ILE A 65 -5.81 -6.15 -9.30
C ILE A 65 -4.40 -5.82 -9.80
N PRO A 66 -3.78 -6.73 -10.57
CA PRO A 66 -2.49 -6.44 -11.20
C PRO A 66 -2.59 -5.21 -12.13
N PRO A 67 -1.53 -4.38 -12.25
CA PRO A 67 -1.59 -3.17 -13.09
C PRO A 67 -1.98 -3.41 -14.55
N ALA A 68 -1.67 -4.59 -15.10
CA ALA A 68 -2.01 -4.97 -16.48
C ALA A 68 -3.52 -5.14 -16.73
N THR A 69 -4.29 -5.43 -15.69
CA THR A 69 -5.74 -5.65 -15.74
C THR A 69 -6.52 -4.54 -15.04
N MET A 70 -5.84 -3.45 -14.69
CA MET A 70 -6.42 -2.35 -13.93
C MET A 70 -7.08 -1.33 -14.88
N ASP A 71 -8.41 -1.33 -14.88
CA ASP A 71 -9.23 -0.40 -15.65
C ASP A 71 -10.29 0.30 -14.78
N ALA A 72 -10.94 1.31 -15.34
CA ALA A 72 -11.92 2.11 -14.62
C ALA A 72 -13.17 1.31 -14.20
N ALA A 73 -13.56 0.28 -14.96
CA ALA A 73 -14.73 -0.52 -14.63
C ALA A 73 -14.46 -1.42 -13.43
N ALA A 74 -13.29 -2.05 -13.38
CA ALA A 74 -12.83 -2.83 -12.24
C ALA A 74 -12.76 -1.99 -10.96
N LEU A 75 -12.25 -0.74 -11.04
CA LEU A 75 -12.19 0.16 -9.90
C LEU A 75 -13.58 0.66 -9.48
N ALA A 76 -14.41 1.10 -10.43
CA ALA A 76 -15.75 1.62 -10.15
C ALA A 76 -16.68 0.59 -9.49
N ALA A 77 -16.44 -0.71 -9.67
CA ALA A 77 -17.18 -1.78 -8.99
C ALA A 77 -17.05 -1.73 -7.47
N HIS A 78 -16.04 -1.04 -6.93
CA HIS A 78 -15.80 -0.86 -5.50
C HIS A 78 -16.40 0.43 -4.93
N GLY A 79 -17.04 1.27 -5.75
CA GLY A 79 -17.64 2.54 -5.33
C GLY A 79 -16.66 3.71 -5.21
N ASP A 80 -17.12 4.79 -4.58
CA ASP A 80 -16.32 6.00 -4.32
C ASP A 80 -15.60 5.87 -2.97
N VAL A 81 -14.44 5.22 -3.00
CA VAL A 81 -13.63 4.86 -1.83
C VAL A 81 -12.15 5.14 -2.08
N LEU A 82 -11.38 5.30 -1.01
CA LEU A 82 -9.94 5.43 -1.10
C LEU A 82 -9.31 4.07 -1.41
N PHE A 83 -8.58 3.96 -2.52
CA PHE A 83 -7.77 2.79 -2.82
C PHE A 83 -6.42 2.86 -2.10
N VAL A 84 -5.90 1.70 -1.69
CA VAL A 84 -4.58 1.57 -1.08
C VAL A 84 -3.83 0.43 -1.76
N THR A 85 -2.82 0.74 -2.56
CA THR A 85 -2.07 -0.29 -3.29
C THR A 85 -0.89 -0.81 -2.50
N TYR A 86 -0.60 -2.11 -2.58
CA TYR A 86 0.64 -2.69 -2.07
C TYR A 86 1.25 -3.74 -3.02
N CYS A 87 2.54 -4.03 -2.81
CA CYS A 87 3.30 -5.10 -3.48
C CYS A 87 4.11 -5.88 -2.42
N TRP A 88 5.16 -6.58 -2.82
CA TRP A 88 6.05 -7.32 -1.91
C TRP A 88 6.66 -6.44 -0.82
N GLY A 89 7.26 -5.31 -1.19
CA GLY A 89 7.87 -4.37 -0.24
C GLY A 89 8.75 -3.33 -0.93
N PRO A 90 9.71 -2.71 -0.22
CA PRO A 90 10.49 -1.57 -0.71
C PRO A 90 11.27 -1.78 -2.02
N HIS A 91 11.50 -3.03 -2.41
CA HIS A 91 12.19 -3.40 -3.65
C HIS A 91 11.24 -3.63 -4.84
N CYS A 92 9.94 -3.33 -4.68
CA CYS A 92 8.94 -3.52 -5.72
C CYS A 92 8.32 -2.18 -6.16
N ASN A 93 8.28 -1.94 -7.48
CA ASN A 93 7.58 -0.78 -8.06
C ASN A 93 6.10 -1.07 -8.40
N GLY A 94 5.58 -2.24 -8.06
CA GLY A 94 4.22 -2.67 -8.39
C GLY A 94 3.15 -1.80 -7.73
N ALA A 95 3.34 -1.46 -6.45
CA ALA A 95 2.44 -0.60 -5.71
C ALA A 95 2.40 0.81 -6.33
N THR A 96 3.56 1.45 -6.52
CA THR A 96 3.66 2.77 -7.17
C THR A 96 3.04 2.78 -8.58
N LYS A 97 3.27 1.74 -9.40
CA LYS A 97 2.65 1.63 -10.73
C LYS A 97 1.13 1.50 -10.66
N GLY A 98 0.64 0.72 -9.70
CA GLY A 98 -0.79 0.60 -9.42
C GLY A 98 -1.39 1.94 -9.00
N ALA A 99 -0.81 2.60 -8.00
CA ALA A 99 -1.25 3.91 -7.53
C ALA A 99 -1.27 4.95 -8.66
N ALA A 100 -0.21 5.03 -9.47
CA ALA A 100 -0.17 5.92 -10.63
C ALA A 100 -1.33 5.64 -11.60
N ARG A 101 -1.58 4.37 -11.92
CA ARG A 101 -2.68 3.98 -12.82
C ARG A 101 -4.06 4.32 -12.25
N ILE A 102 -4.30 4.08 -10.97
CA ILE A 102 -5.58 4.42 -10.30
C ILE A 102 -5.80 5.93 -10.32
N ALA A 103 -4.76 6.72 -10.04
CA ALA A 103 -4.82 8.17 -10.07
C ALA A 103 -5.09 8.72 -11.49
N GLU A 104 -4.43 8.17 -12.52
CA GLU A 104 -4.69 8.51 -13.93
C GLU A 104 -6.14 8.22 -14.36
N LEU A 105 -6.77 7.21 -13.75
CA LEU A 105 -8.16 6.86 -13.96
C LEU A 105 -9.14 7.73 -13.14
N GLY A 106 -8.62 8.66 -12.32
CA GLY A 106 -9.41 9.65 -11.58
C GLY A 106 -9.89 9.21 -10.20
N PHE A 107 -9.38 8.09 -9.67
CA PHE A 107 -9.77 7.58 -8.36
C PHE A 107 -8.78 7.99 -7.26
N PRO A 108 -9.25 8.25 -6.03
CA PRO A 108 -8.37 8.57 -4.92
C PRO A 108 -7.56 7.33 -4.51
N VAL A 109 -6.26 7.51 -4.30
CA VAL A 109 -5.36 6.39 -4.00
C VAL A 109 -4.17 6.79 -3.14
N LYS A 110 -3.70 5.85 -2.32
CA LYS A 110 -2.41 5.90 -1.63
C LYS A 110 -1.59 4.64 -1.89
N GLU A 111 -0.27 4.77 -1.79
CA GLU A 111 0.66 3.64 -1.72
C GLU A 111 0.87 3.19 -0.27
N MET A 112 0.70 1.90 0.02
CA MET A 112 1.07 1.32 1.32
C MET A 112 2.56 0.97 1.33
N LEU A 113 3.33 1.69 2.15
CA LEU A 113 4.75 1.48 2.36
C LEU A 113 5.01 0.14 3.04
N GLY A 114 6.17 -0.46 2.76
CA GLY A 114 6.59 -1.74 3.34
C GLY A 114 6.00 -2.98 2.65
N GLY A 115 4.83 -2.86 2.00
CA GLY A 115 4.19 -3.97 1.28
C GLY A 115 3.81 -5.13 2.20
N VAL A 116 3.66 -6.32 1.62
CA VAL A 116 3.33 -7.54 2.39
C VAL A 116 4.41 -7.91 3.39
N TRP A 117 5.70 -7.65 3.08
CA TRP A 117 6.79 -7.90 4.01
C TRP A 117 6.72 -6.99 5.23
N GLY A 118 6.41 -5.71 5.03
CA GLY A 118 6.17 -4.76 6.12
C GLY A 118 5.03 -5.21 7.02
N TRP A 119 3.92 -5.64 6.41
CA TRP A 119 2.75 -6.17 7.11
C TRP A 119 3.10 -7.35 8.02
N GLU A 120 3.85 -8.33 7.52
CA GLU A 120 4.30 -9.49 8.31
C GLU A 120 5.32 -9.09 9.40
N MET A 121 6.24 -8.18 9.11
CA MET A 121 7.22 -7.69 10.09
C MET A 121 6.57 -6.94 11.26
N GLU A 122 5.45 -6.26 11.04
CA GLU A 122 4.64 -5.65 12.10
C GLU A 122 3.82 -6.69 12.90
N GLY A 123 3.84 -7.96 12.50
CA GLY A 123 3.16 -9.06 13.17
C GLY A 123 1.69 -9.21 12.78
N PHE A 124 1.24 -8.57 11.70
CA PHE A 124 -0.12 -8.68 11.22
C PHE A 124 -0.33 -9.95 10.39
N THR A 125 -1.50 -10.58 10.54
CA THR A 125 -1.82 -11.84 9.87
C THR A 125 -2.20 -11.63 8.40
N LEU A 126 -1.74 -12.55 7.53
CA LEU A 126 -2.21 -12.66 6.15
C LEU A 126 -3.32 -13.70 6.03
N VAL A 127 -4.22 -13.49 5.07
CA VAL A 127 -5.23 -14.48 4.65
C VAL A 127 -4.64 -15.35 3.53
N GLY A 128 -4.88 -16.65 3.56
CA GLY A 128 -4.41 -17.60 2.53
C GLY A 128 -2.99 -18.13 2.75
N ALA A 129 -2.23 -17.55 3.67
CA ALA A 129 -0.95 -18.11 4.10
C ALA A 129 -1.16 -19.45 4.81
N PRO A 130 -0.36 -20.50 4.52
CA PRO A 130 -0.39 -21.73 5.30
C PRO A 130 -0.17 -21.40 6.78
N GLN A 131 -1.12 -21.78 7.63
CA GLN A 131 -1.08 -21.56 9.07
C GLN A 131 -0.08 -22.51 9.76
N ASP A 132 1.18 -22.55 9.32
CA ASP A 132 2.23 -23.37 9.92
C ASP A 132 3.62 -22.75 9.64
N ALA A 133 3.86 -21.55 10.13
CA ALA A 133 5.22 -20.95 10.16
C ALA A 133 5.44 -20.01 11.36
N VAL A 134 4.67 -20.14 12.43
CA VAL A 134 5.07 -19.57 13.73
C VAL A 134 6.00 -20.59 14.38
N ALA A 135 7.29 -20.25 14.39
CA ALA A 135 8.39 -21.08 14.84
C ALA A 135 8.17 -21.66 16.26
N SER A 136 8.59 -22.91 16.43
CA SER A 136 8.98 -23.49 17.74
C SER A 136 10.27 -22.87 18.26
#